data_AF-A0A2T2WIN8-F1
#
_entry.id   AF-A0A2T2WIN8-F1
#
_cell.length_a   1.000
_cell.length_b   1.000
_cell.length_c   1.000
_cell.angle_alpha   90.00
_cell.angle_beta   90.00
_cell.angle_gamma   90.00
#
_symmetry.space_group_name_H-M   'P 1'
#
loop_
_entity.id
_entity.type
_entity.pdbx_description
1 polymer ?
#
loop_
_entity_poly.entity_id
_entity_poly.type
_entity_poly.pdbx_seq_one_letter_code
_entity_poly.pdbx_strand_id
1 'polypeptide(L)'
;MKADAIVRARIPAETKDRAIAVLEKMGLTASDLIRLTFLRVAEEERLPFAVAVPNQATRDALQEIASDGGQSFATPDDLFRQWDA
;
A
#
# COMPACT_ATOMS: atom_id res chain seq x y z
N MET A 1 25.10 6.53 3.18
CA MET A 1 24.22 7.24 2.22
C MET A 1 24.02 8.67 2.70
N LYS A 2 24.15 9.65 1.82
CA LYS A 2 23.86 11.06 2.15
C LYS A 2 22.36 11.27 1.95
N ALA A 3 21.66 11.76 2.98
CA ALA A 3 20.26 12.14 2.83
C ALA A 3 20.20 13.51 2.13
N ASP A 4 19.78 13.54 0.87
CA ASP A 4 19.70 14.73 0.03
C ASP A 4 18.26 15.06 -0.42
N ALA A 5 17.38 14.06 -0.47
CA ALA A 5 15.95 14.24 -0.74
C ALA A 5 15.14 14.54 0.53
N ILE A 6 14.11 15.39 0.40
CA ILE A 6 13.21 15.79 1.49
C ILE A 6 11.81 15.20 1.26
N VAL A 7 11.29 14.49 2.26
CA VAL A 7 9.89 14.04 2.29
C VAL A 7 9.06 15.06 3.08
N ARG A 8 7.98 15.59 2.48
CA ARG A 8 7.02 16.49 3.15
C ARG A 8 5.61 16.00 2.89
N ALA A 9 4.84 15.78 3.96
CA ALA A 9 3.43 15.44 3.89
C ALA A 9 2.63 16.29 4.87
N ARG A 10 1.41 16.66 4.49
CA ARG A 10 0.47 17.33 5.40
C ARG A 10 -0.30 16.27 6.18
N ILE A 11 -0.39 16.45 7.49
CA ILE A 11 -1.18 15.61 8.41
C ILE A 11 -1.88 16.51 9.43
N PRO A 12 -3.00 16.06 10.03
CA PRO A 12 -3.60 16.76 11.17
C PRO A 12 -2.59 16.96 12.30
N ALA A 13 -2.65 18.13 12.96
CA ALA A 13 -1.73 18.47 14.05
C ALA A 13 -1.84 17.47 15.20
N GLU A 14 -3.07 17.10 15.58
CA GLU A 14 -3.33 16.11 16.63
C GLU A 14 -2.67 14.74 16.36
N THR A 15 -2.67 14.31 15.09
CA THR A 15 -2.05 13.04 14.67
C THR A 15 -0.53 13.14 14.79
N LYS A 16 0.04 14.28 14.39
CA LYS A 16 1.47 14.55 14.52
C LYS A 16 1.91 14.49 15.98
N ASP A 17 1.21 15.20 16.86
CA ASP A 17 1.61 15.34 18.26
C ASP A 17 1.53 14.00 18.99
N ARG A 18 0.45 13.24 18.75
CA ARG A 18 0.30 11.88 19.28
C ARG A 18 1.40 10.93 18.80
N ALA A 19 1.74 10.99 17.51
CA ALA A 19 2.78 10.14 16.93
C ALA A 19 4.16 10.47 17.51
N ILE A 20 4.50 11.76 17.64
CA ILE A 20 5.78 12.21 18.22
C ILE A 20 5.91 11.71 19.67
N ALA A 21 4.87 11.90 20.49
CA ALA A 21 4.89 11.45 21.89
C ALA A 21 5.10 9.93 22.04
N VAL A 22 4.64 9.12 21.08
CA VAL A 22 4.89 7.67 21.07
C VAL A 22 6.32 7.36 20.61
N LEU A 23 6.78 8.01 19.54
CA LEU A 23 8.13 7.81 19.01
C LEU A 23 9.21 8.19 20.02
N GLU A 24 9.02 9.27 20.77
CA GLU A 24 9.93 9.69 21.84
C GLU A 24 10.07 8.61 22.93
N LYS A 25 8.97 7.96 23.32
CA LYS A 25 8.99 6.82 24.26
C LYS A 25 9.77 5.63 23.71
N MET A 26 9.84 5.49 22.39
CA MET A 26 10.61 4.45 21.69
C MET A 26 12.06 4.89 21.41
N GLY A 27 12.45 6.13 21.74
CA GLY A 27 13.77 6.68 21.42
C GLY A 27 13.98 6.97 19.94
N LEU A 28 12.90 7.21 19.18
CA LEU A 28 12.93 7.45 17.75
C LEU A 28 12.47 8.87 17.41
N THR A 29 13.03 9.44 16.34
CA THR A 29 12.52 10.68 15.75
C THR A 29 11.51 10.39 14.64
N ALA A 30 10.68 11.38 14.28
CA ALA A 30 9.82 11.27 13.09
C ALA A 30 10.62 10.97 11.82
N SER A 31 11.83 11.53 11.71
CA SER A 31 12.73 11.29 10.58
C SER A 31 13.24 9.85 10.55
N ASP A 32 13.48 9.22 11.70
CA ASP A 32 13.87 7.80 11.76
C ASP A 32 12.73 6.92 11.27
N LEU A 33 11.50 7.16 11.75
CA LEU A 33 10.32 6.44 11.30
C LEU A 33 10.14 6.54 9.77
N ILE A 34 10.23 7.75 9.21
CA ILE A 34 10.06 7.97 7.77
C ILE A 34 11.15 7.22 6.99
N ARG A 35 12.43 7.32 7.38
CA ARG A 35 13.52 6.61 6.70
C ARG A 35 13.36 5.10 6.74
N LEU A 36 13.04 4.53 7.90
CA LEU A 36 12.84 3.09 8.07
C LEU A 36 11.66 2.58 7.25
N THR A 37 10.56 3.35 7.21
CA THR A 37 9.38 3.02 6.42
C THR A 37 9.71 2.98 4.93
N PHE A 38 10.38 4.01 4.41
CA PHE A 38 10.76 4.07 2.99
C PHE A 38 11.76 2.98 2.62
N LEU A 39 12.73 2.69 3.49
CA LEU A 39 13.66 1.57 3.29
C LEU A 39 12.89 0.25 3.17
N ARG A 40 11.95 -0.01 4.08
CA ARG A 40 11.19 -1.28 4.07
C ARG A 40 10.29 -1.41 2.85
N VAL A 41 9.69 -0.31 2.38
CA VAL A 41 8.90 -0.30 1.14
C VAL A 41 9.78 -0.58 -0.08
N ALA A 42 10.98 0.02 -0.14
CA ALA A 42 11.89 -0.17 -1.26
C ALA A 42 12.46 -1.60 -1.33
N GLU A 43 12.76 -2.20 -0.17
CA GLU A 43 13.36 -3.54 -0.09
C GLU A 43 12.35 -4.68 -0.15
N GLU A 44 11.14 -4.49 0.40
CA GLU A 44 10.14 -5.57 0.52
C GLU A 44 8.97 -5.45 -0.45
N GLU A 45 8.96 -4.41 -1.29
CA GLU A 45 7.92 -4.12 -2.29
C GLU A 45 6.49 -4.12 -1.72
N ARG A 46 6.36 -3.79 -0.43
CA ARG A 46 5.08 -3.79 0.29
C ARG A 46 5.08 -2.76 1.42
N LEU A 47 3.89 -2.39 1.86
CA LEU A 47 3.73 -1.54 3.03
C LEU A 47 4.14 -2.29 4.32
N PRO A 48 4.71 -1.57 5.31
CA PRO A 48 5.15 -2.15 6.58
C PRO A 48 3.98 -2.41 7.56
N PHE A 49 2.74 -2.34 7.07
CA PHE A 49 1.52 -2.69 7.79
C PHE A 49 0.60 -3.48 6.86
N ALA A 50 -0.31 -4.27 7.44
CA ALA A 50 -1.26 -5.04 6.65
C ALA A 50 -2.21 -4.11 5.88
N VAL A 51 -2.22 -4.21 4.56
CA VAL A 51 -3.22 -3.56 3.71
C VAL A 51 -4.37 -4.53 3.54
N ALA A 52 -5.30 -4.52 4.49
CA ALA A 52 -6.39 -5.50 4.53
C ALA A 52 -7.59 -5.09 3.66
N VAL A 53 -7.72 -3.82 3.31
CA VAL A 53 -8.90 -3.29 2.63
C VAL A 53 -8.58 -3.05 1.15
N PRO A 54 -9.23 -3.77 0.21
CA PRO A 54 -9.04 -3.53 -1.21
C PRO A 54 -9.40 -2.10 -1.60
N ASN A 55 -8.73 -1.56 -2.62
CA ASN A 55 -9.09 -0.28 -3.20
C ASN A 55 -10.44 -0.38 -3.94
N GLN A 56 -11.03 0.76 -4.35
CA GLN A 56 -12.35 0.76 -4.98
C GLN A 56 -12.41 -0.14 -6.23
N ALA A 57 -11.44 -0.01 -7.13
CA ALA A 57 -11.39 -0.81 -8.36
C ALA A 57 -11.35 -2.32 -8.07
N THR A 58 -10.58 -2.76 -7.08
CA THR A 58 -10.56 -4.17 -6.66
C THR A 58 -11.88 -4.60 -6.04
N ARG A 59 -12.56 -3.74 -5.27
CA ARG A 59 -13.89 -4.05 -4.73
C ARG A 59 -14.92 -4.19 -5.85
N ASP A 60 -14.88 -3.32 -6.84
CA ASP A 60 -15.79 -3.34 -7.98
C ASP A 60 -15.61 -4.63 -8.78
N ALA A 61 -14.36 -5.02 -9.06
CA ALA A 61 -14.04 -6.28 -9.73
C ALA A 61 -14.50 -7.51 -8.92
N LEU A 62 -14.32 -7.50 -7.59
CA LEU A 62 -14.82 -8.58 -6.73
C LEU A 62 -16.36 -8.65 -6.73
N GLN A 63 -17.03 -7.50 -6.76
CA GLN A 63 -18.49 -7.43 -6.82
C GLN A 63 -19.04 -7.89 -8.18
N GLU A 64 -18.36 -7.58 -9.28
CA GLU A 64 -18.69 -8.08 -10.62
C GLU A 64 -18.71 -9.61 -10.63
N ILE A 65 -17.62 -10.25 -10.18
CA ILE A 65 -17.53 -11.70 -10.10
C ILE A 65 -18.57 -12.29 -9.14
N ALA A 66 -18.82 -11.64 -8.00
CA ALA A 66 -19.82 -12.10 -7.03
C ALA A 66 -21.27 -12.01 -7.54
N SER A 67 -21.52 -11.20 -8.58
CA SER A 67 -22.83 -11.02 -9.21
C SER A 67 -22.98 -11.86 -10.48
N ASP A 68 -22.22 -12.96 -10.60
CA ASP A 68 -22.12 -13.82 -11.79
C ASP A 68 -21.67 -13.07 -13.05
N GLY A 69 -20.98 -11.94 -12.88
CA GLY A 69 -20.30 -11.22 -13.94
C GLY A 69 -18.93 -11.82 -14.27
N GLY A 70 -18.16 -11.12 -15.10
CA GLY A 70 -16.90 -11.65 -15.65
C GLY A 70 -17.11 -12.67 -16.77
N GLN A 71 -16.00 -13.12 -17.35
CA GLN A 71 -16.00 -14.03 -18.49
C GLN A 71 -15.50 -15.41 -18.07
N SER A 72 -16.24 -16.44 -18.47
CA SER A 72 -15.85 -17.84 -18.28
C SER A 72 -15.33 -18.42 -19.59
N PHE A 73 -14.28 -19.22 -19.50
CA PHE A 73 -13.65 -19.89 -20.63
C PHE A 73 -13.69 -21.40 -20.45
N ALA A 74 -13.87 -22.15 -21.54
CA ALA A 74 -13.90 -23.61 -21.48
C ALA A 74 -12.51 -24.20 -21.20
N THR A 75 -11.45 -23.51 -21.63
CA THR A 75 -10.06 -23.95 -21.45
C THR A 75 -9.15 -22.77 -21.06
N PRO A 76 -8.03 -23.03 -20.37
CA PRO A 76 -7.02 -22.00 -20.11
C PRO A 76 -6.47 -21.35 -21.39
N ASP A 77 -6.36 -22.10 -22.49
CA ASP A 77 -5.86 -21.58 -23.77
C ASP A 77 -6.80 -20.54 -24.38
N ASP A 78 -8.12 -20.70 -24.20
CA ASP A 78 -9.10 -19.72 -24.68
C ASP A 78 -9.04 -18.42 -23.87
N LEU A 79 -8.74 -18.51 -22.56
CA LEU A 79 -8.49 -17.35 -21.70
C LEU A 79 -7.22 -16.60 -22.13
N PHE A 80 -6.09 -17.30 -22.32
CA PHE A 80 -4.83 -16.64 -22.69
C PHE A 80 -4.90 -15.99 -24.08
N ARG A 81 -5.56 -16.64 -25.06
CA ARG A 81 -5.78 -16.03 -26.38
C ARG A 81 -6.57 -14.72 -26.34
N GLN A 82 -7.45 -14.56 -25.36
CA GLN A 82 -8.23 -13.33 -25.21
C GLN A 82 -7.51 -12.27 -24.37
N TRP A 83 -6.74 -12.66 -23.36
CA TRP A 83 -5.95 -11.73 -22.54
C TRP A 83 -4.83 -11.08 -23.37
N ASP A 84 -4.16 -11.85 -24.21
CA ASP A 84 -3.05 -11.34 -25.05
C ASP A 84 -3.50 -10.50 -26.26
N ALA A 85 -4.81 -10.30 -26.46
CA ALA A 85 -5.40 -9.55 -27.59
C ALA A 85 -5.70 -8.08 -27.25
#